data_AF-A0A358B1U0-F1
#
_entry.id   AF-A0A358B1U0-F1
#
_cell.length_a   1.000
_cell.length_b   1.000
_cell.length_c   1.000
_cell.angle_alpha   90.00
_cell.angle_beta   90.00
_cell.angle_gamma   90.00
#
_symmetry.space_group_name_H-M   'P 1'
#
loop_
_entity.id
_entity.type
_entity.pdbx_description
1 polymer ?
#
loop_
_entity_poly.entity_id
_entity_poly.type
_entity_poly.pdbx_seq_one_letter_code
_entity_poly.pdbx_strand_id
1 'polypeptide(L)' 'MVAPDARVRGPRVTDQPIRPAATVILARQTPAGPQILMGMRGASAVFMPSKYVFPGGAVDAADA' A
#
# COMPACT_ATOMS: atom_id res chain seq x y z
N MET A 1 -23.84 -5.36 -33.00
CA MET A 1 -22.72 -6.06 -32.35
C MET A 1 -22.58 -5.46 -30.95
N VAL A 2 -23.24 -6.06 -29.95
CA VAL A 2 -23.30 -5.52 -28.59
C VAL A 2 -21.94 -5.79 -27.90
N ALA A 3 -21.36 -4.75 -27.30
CA ALA A 3 -20.10 -4.86 -26.56
C ALA A 3 -20.21 -5.94 -25.45
N PRO A 4 -19.16 -6.74 -25.21
CA PRO A 4 -19.21 -7.74 -24.16
C PRO A 4 -19.35 -7.03 -22.80
N ASP A 5 -20.46 -7.35 -22.16
CA ASP A 5 -20.88 -7.06 -20.81
C ASP A 5 -19.70 -7.00 -19.82
N ALA A 6 -19.51 -5.87 -19.14
CA ALA A 6 -18.47 -5.64 -18.12
C ALA A 6 -18.79 -6.40 -16.82
N ARG A 7 -19.06 -7.71 -16.94
CA ARG A 7 -19.22 -8.58 -15.78
C ARG A 7 -17.90 -8.56 -15.03
N VAL A 8 -17.95 -8.08 -13.78
CA VAL A 8 -16.89 -8.24 -12.80
C VAL A 8 -16.51 -9.72 -12.81
N ARG A 9 -15.37 -10.07 -13.44
CA ARG A 9 -14.79 -11.40 -13.28
C ARG A 9 -14.64 -11.60 -11.78
N GLY A 10 -15.27 -12.63 -11.24
CA GLY A 10 -15.10 -13.03 -9.84
C GLY A 10 -13.61 -13.10 -9.50
N PRO A 11 -13.23 -12.91 -8.21
CA PRO A 11 -11.84 -12.79 -7.82
C PRO A 11 -11.04 -13.96 -8.39
N ARG A 12 -10.03 -13.64 -9.19
CA ARG A 12 -9.05 -14.63 -9.64
C ARG A 12 -8.22 -14.95 -8.39
N VAL A 13 -8.64 -15.95 -7.64
CA VAL A 13 -7.87 -16.44 -6.49
C VAL A 13 -6.59 -17.03 -7.05
N THR A 14 -5.53 -16.24 -7.00
CA THR A 14 -4.17 -16.69 -7.24
C THR A 14 -3.66 -17.40 -5.99
N ASP A 15 -2.77 -18.38 -6.14
CA ASP A 15 -2.07 -19.04 -5.03
C ASP A 15 -1.02 -18.12 -4.35
N GLN A 16 -1.25 -16.80 -4.39
CA GLN A 16 -0.39 -15.81 -3.79
C GLN A 16 -0.77 -15.70 -2.31
N PRO A 17 0.13 -16.04 -1.37
CA PRO A 17 -0.18 -15.97 0.04
C PRO A 17 -0.42 -14.52 0.49
N ILE A 18 -1.48 -14.30 1.27
CA ILE A 18 -1.74 -13.02 1.95
C ILE A 18 -0.73 -12.89 3.09
N ARG A 19 0.04 -11.79 3.08
CA ARG A 19 1.05 -11.51 4.11
C ARG A 19 0.52 -10.43 5.07
N PRO A 20 0.48 -10.68 6.39
CA PRO A 20 0.16 -9.65 7.36
C PRO A 20 1.12 -8.46 7.24
N ALA A 21 0.56 -7.25 7.33
CA ALA A 21 1.31 -6.00 7.24
C ALA A 21 0.61 -4.91 8.05
N ALA A 22 1.39 -3.94 8.51
CA ALA A 22 0.90 -2.75 9.21
C ALA A 22 1.42 -1.47 8.54
N THR A 23 0.66 -0.38 8.67
CA THR A 23 1.03 0.94 8.15
C THR A 23 0.72 1.99 9.22
N VAL A 24 1.64 2.94 9.39
CA VAL A 24 1.50 4.04 10.35
C VAL A 24 1.25 5.34 9.59
N ILE A 25 0.18 6.05 9.96
CA ILE A 25 -0.11 7.40 9.48
C ILE A 25 0.25 8.37 10.59
N LEU A 26 1.42 9.00 10.48
CA LEU A 26 1.83 10.05 11.40
C LEU A 26 1.33 11.40 10.91
N ALA A 27 0.42 12.00 11.68
CA ALA A 27 -0.16 13.31 11.40
C ALA A 27 0.37 14.38 12.36
N ARG A 28 0.58 15.59 11.84
CA ARG A 28 0.92 16.78 12.64
C ARG A 28 0.05 17.95 12.21
N GLN A 29 -0.47 18.70 13.17
CA GLN A 29 -1.14 19.97 12.92
C GLN A 29 -0.10 21.10 12.82
N THR A 30 -0.26 21.99 11.84
CA THR A 30 0.59 23.18 11.65
C THR A 30 -0.28 24.41 11.35
N PRO A 31 0.24 25.64 11.49
CA PRO A 31 -0.52 26.85 11.09
C PRO A 31 -0.97 26.86 9.63
N ALA A 32 -0.29 26.12 8.74
CA ALA A 32 -0.65 25.99 7.34
C ALA A 32 -1.63 24.83 7.04
N GLY A 33 -2.08 24.11 8.07
CA GLY A 33 -2.95 22.94 7.96
C GLY A 33 -2.30 21.62 8.43
N PRO A 34 -3.06 20.51 8.40
CA PRO A 34 -2.56 19.19 8.75
C PRO A 34 -1.52 18.70 7.73
N GLN A 35 -0.49 18.02 8.22
CA GLN A 35 0.57 17.41 7.42
C GLN A 35 0.72 15.94 7.79
N ILE A 36 1.01 15.09 6.80
CA ILE A 36 1.23 13.65 6.98
C ILE A 36 2.68 13.30 6.60
N LEU A 37 3.33 12.49 7.43
CA LEU A 37 4.67 11.97 7.11
C LEU A 37 4.58 10.95 5.97
N MET A 38 5.36 11.18 4.92
CA MET A 38 5.56 10.25 3.82
C MET A 38 7.05 10.08 3.52
N GLY A 39 7.45 8.90 3.08
CA GLY A 39 8.79 8.61 2.56
C GLY A 39 8.74 8.29 1.07
N MET A 40 9.80 8.62 0.32
CA MET A 40 9.97 8.15 -1.05
C MET A 40 10.73 6.82 -1.05
N ARG A 41 10.17 5.79 -1.67
CA ARG A 41 10.89 4.52 -1.89
C ARG A 41 12.06 4.73 -2.85
N GLY A 42 13.20 4.13 -2.51
CA GLY A 42 14.37 4.11 -3.39
C GLY A 42 14.06 3.51 -4.76
N ALA A 43 14.76 3.98 -5.79
CA ALA A 43 14.55 3.52 -7.17
C ALA A 43 14.85 2.03 -7.37
N SER A 44 15.70 1.44 -6.53
CA SER A 44 16.06 0.02 -6.56
C SER A 44 15.13 -0.88 -5.73
N ALA A 45 14.02 -0.35 -5.19
CA ALA A 45 13.09 -1.15 -4.41
C ALA A 45 12.40 -2.22 -5.27
N VAL A 46 12.47 -3.49 -4.82
CA VAL A 46 11.84 -4.66 -5.48
C VAL A 46 10.33 -4.58 -5.65
N PHE A 47 9.68 -3.70 -4.90
CA PHE A 47 8.24 -3.47 -4.96
C PHE A 47 8.00 -1.96 -4.98
N MET A 48 7.09 -1.45 -5.82
CA MET A 48 6.71 -0.03 -5.90
C MET A 48 7.89 1.00 -5.84
N PRO A 49 8.91 0.91 -6.72
CA PRO A 49 10.02 1.87 -6.73
C PRO A 49 9.56 3.29 -7.06
N SER A 50 10.27 4.28 -6.51
CA SER A 50 10.04 5.71 -6.77
C SER A 50 8.61 6.18 -6.48
N LYS A 51 7.96 5.59 -5.46
CA LYS A 51 6.64 6.01 -4.96
C LYS A 51 6.77 6.65 -3.59
N TYR A 52 5.96 7.67 -3.36
CA TYR A 52 5.71 8.16 -2.00
C TYR A 52 4.78 7.18 -1.29
N VAL A 53 5.16 6.77 -0.08
CA VAL A 53 4.45 5.81 0.74
C VAL A 53 4.40 6.27 2.19
N PHE A 54 3.43 5.76 2.95
CA PHE A 54 3.45 5.87 4.40
C PHE A 54 4.46 4.87 4.99
N PRO A 55 5.04 5.17 6.17
CA PRO A 55 5.83 4.20 6.91
C PRO A 55 5.03 2.94 7.23
N GLY A 56 5.65 1.77 7.05
CA GLY A 56 4.99 0.48 7.26
C GLY A 56 5.80 -0.67 6.71
N GLY A 57 5.30 -1.88 6.90
CA GLY A 57 6.01 -3.10 6.52
C GLY A 57 5.21 -4.37 6.80
N ALA A 58 5.82 -5.50 6.43
CA ALA A 58 5.34 -6.81 6.86
C ALA A 58 5.49 -6.94 8.39
N VAL A 59 4.56 -7.67 9.01
CA VAL A 59 4.66 -8.02 10.43
C VAL A 59 5.81 -9.02 10.62
N ASP A 60 6.64 -8.78 11.63
CA ASP A 60 7.70 -9.68 12.07
C ASP A 60 7.20 -10.62 13.19
N ALA A 61 7.85 -11.78 13.36
CA ALA A 61 7.50 -12.71 14.44
C ALA A 61 7.67 -12.08 15.84
N ALA A 62 8.54 -11.09 15.99
CA ALA A 62 8.77 -10.38 17.24
C ALA A 62 7.71 -9.30 17.57
N ASP A 63 6.74 -9.02 16.69
CA ASP A 63 5.69 -8.02 16.91
C ASP A 63 4.52 -8.53 17.79
N ALA A 64 4.52 -9.83 18.15
CA ALA A 64 3.44 -10.51 18.88
C ALA A 64 3.45 -10.29 20.41
#